data_AF-A0A7S3N952-F1
#
_entry.id   AF-A0A7S3N952-F1
#
_cell.length_a   1.000
_cell.length_b   1.000
_cell.length_c   1.000
_cell.angle_alpha   90.00
_cell.angle_beta   90.00
_cell.angle_gamma   90.00
#
_symmetry.space_group_name_H-M   'P 1'
#
loop_
_entity.id
_entity.type
_entity.pdbx_description
1 polymer ?
#
loop_
_entity_poly.entity_id
_entity_poly.type
_entity_poly.pdbx_seq_one_letter_code
_entity_poly.pdbx_strand_id
1 'polypeptide(L)'
;CICYYTLNPVKGVRLILMFNRDENKGRETLPLDFWAGIDENVLGGFDVNSQGSWMALNTKTFNFAFLTNYDACDFIQVTDQQFRRGVLIKTFATLDKPVENFDELS
;
A
#
# COMPACT_ATOMS: atom_id res chain seq x y z
N CYS A 1 -0.73 2.86 -12.90
CA CYS A 1 -0.16 1.74 -12.11
C CYS A 1 -0.63 0.43 -12.70
N ILE A 2 0.17 -0.63 -12.59
CA ILE A 2 -0.19 -1.95 -13.11
C ILE A 2 -0.06 -2.96 -11.97
N CYS A 3 -1.07 -3.81 -11.80
CA CYS A 3 -1.06 -4.92 -10.86
C CYS A 3 -1.36 -6.21 -11.61
N TYR A 4 -0.49 -7.21 -11.44
CA TYR A 4 -0.75 -8.58 -11.84
C TYR A 4 -0.81 -9.43 -10.59
N TYR A 5 -1.80 -10.30 -10.50
CA TYR A 5 -1.85 -11.28 -9.43
C TYR A 5 -2.37 -12.61 -9.93
N THR A 6 -1.97 -13.68 -9.25
CA THR A 6 -2.51 -15.01 -9.45
C THR A 6 -2.56 -15.75 -8.11
N LEU A 7 -3.65 -16.46 -7.90
CA LEU A 7 -3.85 -17.31 -6.73
C LEU A 7 -3.48 -18.74 -7.07
N ASN A 8 -2.79 -19.40 -6.16
CA ASN A 8 -2.39 -20.80 -6.29
C ASN A 8 -1.79 -21.17 -7.67
N PRO A 9 -0.84 -20.39 -8.22
CA PRO A 9 -0.32 -20.63 -9.57
C PRO A 9 0.35 -21.99 -9.72
N VAL A 10 0.98 -22.49 -8.65
CA VAL A 10 1.63 -23.80 -8.56
C VAL A 10 1.54 -24.34 -7.13
N LYS A 11 1.76 -25.64 -6.96
CA LYS A 11 1.81 -26.29 -5.64
C LYS A 11 2.84 -25.59 -4.73
N GLY A 12 2.39 -25.14 -3.56
CA GLY A 12 3.24 -24.50 -2.54
C GLY A 12 3.29 -22.97 -2.60
N VAL A 13 2.75 -22.33 -3.65
CA VAL A 13 2.67 -20.87 -3.78
C VAL A 13 1.21 -20.45 -3.71
N ARG A 14 0.82 -19.67 -2.69
CA ARG A 14 -0.58 -19.25 -2.50
C ARG A 14 -0.96 -18.01 -3.31
N LEU A 15 -0.03 -17.09 -3.47
CA LEU A 15 -0.23 -15.82 -4.17
C LEU A 15 1.09 -15.40 -4.82
N ILE A 16 1.03 -15.02 -6.10
CA ILE A 16 2.04 -14.17 -6.73
C ILE A 16 1.36 -12.84 -7.01
N LEU A 17 2.01 -11.75 -6.63
CA LEU A 17 1.57 -10.40 -6.93
C LEU A 17 2.76 -9.59 -7.42
N MET A 18 2.57 -8.90 -8.54
CA MET A 18 3.52 -7.97 -9.12
C MET A 18 2.83 -6.62 -9.22
N PHE A 19 3.39 -5.63 -8.54
CA PHE A 19 2.84 -4.29 -8.51
C PHE A 19 3.87 -3.30 -9.05
N ASN A 20 3.48 -2.57 -10.10
CA ASN A 20 4.26 -1.49 -10.67
C ASN A 20 3.54 -0.16 -10.39
N ARG A 21 4.19 0.68 -9.58
CA ARG A 21 3.79 2.07 -9.35
C ARG A 21 4.14 2.88 -10.59
N ASP A 22 3.13 3.48 -11.19
CA ASP A 22 3.28 4.38 -12.33
C ASP A 22 3.07 5.81 -11.83
N GLU A 23 4.15 6.41 -11.30
CA GLU A 23 4.20 7.80 -10.89
C GLU A 23 5.47 8.47 -11.43
N ASN A 24 5.53 9.81 -11.32
CA ASN A 24 6.65 10.62 -11.77
C ASN A 24 8.00 10.08 -11.24
N LYS A 25 8.95 9.87 -12.16
CA LYS A 25 10.28 9.28 -11.91
C LYS A 25 11.10 10.03 -10.84
N GLY A 26 10.76 11.28 -10.56
CA GLY A 26 11.45 12.11 -9.56
C GLY A 26 11.07 11.86 -8.09
N ARG A 27 10.11 10.97 -7.80
CA ARG A 27 9.76 10.65 -6.40
C ARG A 27 10.61 9.50 -5.87
N GLU A 28 11.58 9.85 -5.03
CA GLU A 28 12.34 8.89 -4.24
C GLU A 28 11.44 8.02 -3.35
N THR A 29 11.68 6.71 -3.37
CA THR A 29 11.05 5.74 -2.49
C THR A 29 12.11 4.81 -1.93
N LEU A 30 11.99 4.47 -0.65
CA LEU A 30 12.81 3.42 -0.08
C LEU A 30 12.45 2.06 -0.73
N PRO A 31 13.42 1.15 -0.88
CA PRO A 31 13.17 -0.22 -1.31
C PRO A 31 12.14 -0.93 -0.43
N LEU A 32 11.65 -2.08 -0.90
CA LEU A 32 10.79 -2.96 -0.10
C LEU A 32 11.56 -3.45 1.12
N ASP A 33 11.18 -2.95 2.30
CA ASP A 33 11.77 -3.33 3.58
C ASP A 33 10.75 -3.11 4.71
N PHE A 34 11.11 -3.56 5.91
CA PHE A 34 10.36 -3.23 7.12
C PHE A 34 10.49 -1.75 7.48
N TRP A 35 9.39 -1.13 7.90
CA TRP A 35 9.35 0.29 8.25
C TRP A 35 9.94 0.58 9.63
N ALA A 36 11.27 0.46 9.75
CA ALA A 36 12.00 0.76 10.98
C ALA A 36 11.69 2.16 11.52
N GLY A 37 11.35 2.25 12.81
CA GLY A 37 11.00 3.52 13.48
C GLY A 37 9.59 4.05 13.18
N ILE A 38 8.79 3.35 12.35
CA ILE A 38 7.37 3.65 12.12
C ILE A 38 6.51 2.48 12.61
N ASP A 39 6.66 1.30 12.00
CA ASP A 39 6.05 0.05 12.45
C ASP A 39 6.90 -1.12 11.92
N GLU A 40 7.55 -1.83 12.85
CA GLU A 40 8.47 -2.92 12.53
C GLU A 40 7.77 -4.16 11.97
N ASN A 41 6.44 -4.23 12.04
CA ASN A 41 5.66 -5.33 11.48
C ASN A 41 5.22 -5.05 10.03
N VAL A 42 5.41 -3.83 9.52
CA VAL A 42 4.95 -3.46 8.19
C VAL A 42 6.08 -3.58 7.18
N LEU A 43 5.90 -4.47 6.20
CA LEU A 43 6.74 -4.66 5.03
C LEU A 43 6.13 -3.92 3.84
N GLY A 44 6.84 -2.97 3.25
CA GLY A 44 6.33 -2.22 2.11
C GLY A 44 7.34 -1.22 1.57
N GLY A 45 7.12 -0.73 0.34
CA GLY A 45 7.86 0.44 -0.12
C GLY A 45 7.37 1.70 0.62
N PHE A 46 8.28 2.60 0.96
CA PHE A 46 7.95 3.85 1.66
C PHE A 46 8.29 5.07 0.78
N ASP A 47 7.29 5.88 0.47
CA ASP A 47 7.47 7.18 -0.21
C ASP A 47 7.90 8.23 0.82
N VAL A 48 9.17 8.63 0.76
CA VAL A 48 9.78 9.61 1.68
C VAL A 48 9.14 10.99 1.53
N ASN A 49 8.73 11.36 0.33
CA ASN A 49 8.16 12.68 0.04
C ASN A 49 6.73 12.82 0.56
N SER A 50 5.95 11.75 0.42
CA SER A 50 4.55 11.73 0.82
C SER A 50 4.32 11.10 2.20
N GLN A 51 5.37 10.55 2.82
CA GLN A 51 5.36 9.79 4.08
C GLN A 51 4.29 8.69 4.13
N GLY A 52 4.16 7.94 3.04
CA GLY A 52 3.14 6.92 2.85
C GLY A 52 3.63 5.74 2.02
N SER A 53 2.69 4.91 1.57
CA SER A 53 3.01 3.72 0.77
C SER A 53 2.01 3.49 -0.35
N TRP A 54 2.45 2.80 -1.39
CA TRP A 54 1.59 2.32 -2.48
C TRP A 54 1.20 0.86 -2.31
N MET A 55 1.95 0.11 -1.49
CA MET A 55 1.72 -1.28 -1.19
C MET A 55 2.42 -1.64 0.10
N ALA A 56 1.68 -2.21 1.05
CA ALA A 56 2.21 -2.62 2.34
C ALA A 56 1.48 -3.86 2.87
N LEU A 57 2.21 -4.70 3.60
CA LEU A 57 1.72 -5.87 4.31
C LEU A 57 2.17 -5.78 5.77
N ASN A 58 1.24 -5.85 6.70
CA ASN A 58 1.58 -6.07 8.10
C ASN A 58 1.72 -7.57 8.38
N THR A 59 2.88 -8.02 8.86
CA THR A 59 3.16 -9.44 9.13
C THR A 59 2.51 -9.95 10.42
N LYS A 60 2.01 -9.06 11.27
CA LYS A 60 1.30 -9.39 12.52
C LYS A 60 -0.21 -9.45 12.33
N THR A 61 -0.79 -8.44 11.68
CA THR A 61 -2.25 -8.36 11.46
C THR A 61 -2.69 -8.95 10.12
N PHE A 62 -1.75 -9.22 9.21
CA PHE A 62 -2.02 -9.64 7.82
C PHE A 62 -2.79 -8.62 6.99
N ASN A 63 -2.90 -7.37 7.46
CA ASN A 63 -3.46 -6.26 6.69
C ASN A 63 -2.55 -6.01 5.48
N PHE A 64 -3.05 -6.39 4.30
CA PHE A 64 -2.38 -6.25 3.03
C PHE A 64 -3.19 -5.36 2.10
N ALA A 65 -2.59 -4.28 1.61
CA ALA A 65 -3.24 -3.39 0.67
C ALA A 65 -2.25 -2.83 -0.34
N PHE A 66 -2.76 -2.50 -1.52
CA PHE A 66 -2.08 -1.72 -2.54
C PHE A 66 -3.04 -0.75 -3.20
N LEU A 67 -2.51 0.32 -3.79
CA LEU A 67 -3.31 1.36 -4.42
C LEU A 67 -3.05 1.43 -5.93
N THR A 68 -4.12 1.40 -6.72
CA THR A 68 -4.07 1.70 -8.16
C THR A 68 -4.64 3.08 -8.45
N ASN A 69 -4.21 3.71 -9.55
CA ASN A 69 -4.83 4.94 -10.04
C ASN A 69 -6.01 4.62 -10.95
N TYR A 70 -7.04 5.46 -10.90
CA TYR A 70 -8.19 5.44 -11.80
C TYR A 70 -8.35 6.83 -12.40
N ASP A 71 -7.98 6.99 -13.67
CA ASP A 71 -7.90 8.29 -14.36
C ASP A 71 -9.15 8.63 -15.21
N ALA A 72 -10.26 7.91 -15.04
CA ALA A 72 -11.45 8.12 -15.87
C ALA A 72 -12.39 9.24 -15.38
N CYS A 73 -12.00 10.00 -14.34
CA CYS A 73 -12.82 11.06 -13.75
C CYS A 73 -12.00 12.32 -13.47
N ASP A 74 -12.67 13.47 -13.48
CA ASP A 74 -12.11 14.73 -12.97
C ASP A 74 -11.73 14.56 -11.49
N PHE A 75 -10.46 14.81 -11.18
CA PHE A 75 -9.96 14.73 -9.82
C PHE A 75 -9.91 16.10 -9.16
N ILE A 76 -10.40 16.18 -7.94
CA ILE A 76 -10.22 17.36 -7.08
C ILE A 76 -8.82 17.27 -6.48
N GLN A 77 -8.04 18.32 -6.64
CA GLN A 77 -6.75 18.41 -5.99
C GLN A 77 -6.97 18.67 -4.49
N VAL A 78 -6.72 17.66 -3.66
CA VAL A 78 -6.80 17.79 -2.21
C VAL A 78 -5.46 18.32 -1.69
N THR A 79 -5.47 19.48 -1.04
CA THR A 79 -4.27 20.14 -0.51
C THR A 79 -3.85 19.59 0.85
N ASP A 80 -4.80 19.07 1.62
CA ASP A 80 -4.54 18.46 2.91
C ASP A 80 -3.80 17.12 2.75
N GLN A 81 -2.67 17.03 3.45
CA GLN A 81 -1.75 15.91 3.33
C GLN A 81 -2.33 14.60 3.86
N GLN A 82 -3.29 14.65 4.79
CA GLN A 82 -3.89 13.43 5.34
C GLN A 82 -4.70 12.63 4.30
N PHE A 83 -5.18 13.31 3.26
CA PHE A 83 -5.93 12.68 2.16
C PHE A 83 -5.03 12.30 0.98
N ARG A 84 -3.71 12.34 1.15
CA ARG A 84 -2.79 11.83 0.13
C ARG A 84 -3.00 10.33 -0.02
N ARG A 85 -3.07 9.88 -1.27
CA ARG A 85 -3.15 8.48 -1.69
C ARG A 85 -2.32 7.51 -0.84
N GLY A 86 -1.04 7.84 -0.62
CA GLY A 86 -0.13 6.96 0.11
C GLY A 86 -0.41 6.84 1.61
N VAL A 87 -1.13 7.81 2.19
CA VAL A 87 -1.55 7.76 3.60
C VAL A 87 -2.61 6.69 3.81
N LEU A 88 -3.50 6.46 2.84
CA LEU A 88 -4.54 5.41 2.92
C LEU A 88 -3.94 4.03 3.21
N ILE A 89 -2.91 3.66 2.44
CA ILE A 89 -2.23 2.37 2.60
C ILE A 89 -1.46 2.30 3.91
N LYS A 90 -0.77 3.39 4.27
CA LYS A 90 -0.04 3.46 5.54
C LYS A 90 -1.01 3.25 6.72
N THR A 91 -2.08 4.04 6.79
CA THR A 91 -3.08 3.98 7.86
C THR A 91 -3.67 2.57 7.98
N PHE A 92 -4.06 1.95 6.87
CA PHE A 92 -4.60 0.59 6.87
C PHE A 92 -3.57 -0.46 7.34
N ALA A 93 -2.34 -0.41 6.82
CA ALA A 93 -1.31 -1.38 7.16
C ALA A 93 -0.84 -1.27 8.63
N THR A 94 -0.93 -0.09 9.24
CA THR A 94 -0.55 0.12 10.65
C THR A 94 -1.69 -0.11 11.64
N LEU A 95 -2.86 -0.59 11.20
CA LEU A 95 -3.92 -0.98 12.13
C LEU A 95 -3.44 -2.13 13.02
N ASP A 96 -3.79 -2.05 14.30
CA ASP A 96 -3.36 -2.97 15.35
C ASP A 96 -4.13 -4.30 15.37
N LYS A 97 -5.28 -4.32 14.70
CA LYS A 97 -6.12 -5.51 14.48
C LYS A 97 -6.23 -5.87 12.99
N PRO A 98 -6.42 -7.16 12.68
CA PRO A 98 -6.87 -7.58 11.36
C PRO A 98 -8.19 -6.90 11.01
N VAL A 99 -8.34 -6.51 9.75
CA VAL A 99 -9.61 -6.01 9.20
C VAL A 99 -10.27 -7.16 8.45
N GLU A 100 -11.33 -7.72 9.02
CA GLU A 100 -12.09 -8.81 8.39
C GLU A 100 -13.17 -8.28 7.45
N ASN A 101 -13.72 -7.09 7.74
CA ASN A 101 -14.69 -6.42 6.89
C ASN A 101 -14.34 -4.93 6.68
N PHE A 102 -14.58 -4.42 5.47
CA PHE A 102 -14.37 -3.03 5.10
C PHE A 102 -15.24 -2.06 5.91
N ASP A 103 -16.40 -2.50 6.39
CA ASP A 103 -17.29 -1.69 7.22
C ASP A 103 -16.65 -1.29 8.57
N GLU A 104 -15.56 -1.94 8.99
CA GLU A 104 -14.84 -1.61 10.21
C GLU A 104 -13.92 -0.38 10.07
N LEU A 105 -13.76 0.15 8.85
CA LEU A 105 -12.87 1.27 8.53
C LEU A 105 -13.55 2.65 8.56
N SER A 106 -14.86 2.71 8.84
CA SER A 106 -15.68 3.94 8.86
C SER A 106 -15.80 4.59 10.23
#